data_AF-A0A971C602-F1
#
_entry.id   AF-A0A971C602-F1
#
_cell.length_a   1.000
_cell.length_b   1.000
_cell.length_c   1.000
_cell.angle_alpha   90.00
_cell.angle_beta   90.00
_cell.angle_gamma   90.00
#
_symmetry.space_group_name_H-M   'P 1'
#
loop_
_entity.id
_entity.type
_entity.pdbx_description
1 polymer ?
#
loop_
_entity_poly.entity_id
_entity_poly.type
_entity_poly.pdbx_seq_one_letter_code
_entity_poly.pdbx_strand_id
1 'polypeptide(L)'
;MIEGTIVKGIGGFYYVETAEGLYQCRARGIFRKEGMTPYVGDRVEIEPQDDKEAVITRIFPRRNQFIRPPVANVDCLIITAALRKPEINLYIIDKFLVMAEYQHTDIGICLNKIDLAEPDEINAFRKIYEDIYPVICVSGKTGEGLDELQKFLNGRKCAFAGPSGVGKSTLLNHLQATVMVETGEISEKSQRGKHTTRHVELFQLADGSMIFDTPGFTSFEVLEAEEQELAFLYPEMAPFIGQCKYHNCRHISEPDCEVRSAVIRGTIHMSRYDSYCKQIKEIQEMRKY
;
A
#
# COMPACT_ATOMS: atom_id res chain seq x y z
N MET A 1 27.87 -9.45 14.06
CA MET A 1 26.62 -8.68 13.82
C MET A 1 26.25 -8.89 12.38
N ILE A 2 25.01 -9.30 12.13
CA ILE A 2 24.55 -9.68 10.79
C ILE A 2 23.41 -8.74 10.41
N GLU A 3 23.43 -8.20 9.19
CA GLU A 3 22.30 -7.42 8.67
C GLU A 3 21.28 -8.34 8.01
N GLY A 4 20.00 -7.97 8.13
CA GLY A 4 18.91 -8.67 7.46
C GLY A 4 17.64 -7.85 7.39
N THR A 5 16.61 -8.47 6.83
CA THR A 5 15.26 -7.90 6.73
C THR A 5 14.28 -8.72 7.53
N ILE A 6 13.42 -8.09 8.32
CA ILE A 6 12.32 -8.79 8.98
C ILE A 6 11.31 -9.23 7.93
N VAL A 7 11.18 -10.54 7.69
CA VAL A 7 10.26 -11.11 6.70
C VAL A 7 8.95 -11.61 7.33
N LYS A 8 8.90 -11.83 8.64
CA LYS A 8 7.68 -12.30 9.32
C LYS A 8 7.63 -11.86 10.76
N GLY A 9 6.44 -11.50 11.25
CA GLY A 9 6.22 -11.12 12.66
C GLY A 9 5.07 -11.90 13.29
N ILE A 10 5.34 -12.67 14.35
CA ILE A 10 4.33 -13.46 15.08
C ILE A 10 4.59 -13.39 16.59
N GLY A 11 3.62 -12.86 17.35
CA GLY A 11 3.62 -12.99 18.82
C GLY A 11 4.85 -12.42 19.52
N GLY A 12 5.48 -11.38 18.96
CA GLY A 12 6.72 -10.78 19.49
C GLY A 12 8.02 -11.47 19.06
N PHE A 13 7.92 -12.52 18.23
CA PHE A 13 9.03 -13.07 17.47
C PHE A 13 9.06 -12.48 16.07
N TYR A 14 10.27 -12.25 15.57
CA TYR A 14 10.55 -11.70 14.27
C TYR A 14 11.47 -12.64 13.51
N TYR A 15 11.14 -13.01 12.29
CA TYR A 15 12.00 -13.83 11.46
C TYR A 15 12.79 -12.91 10.53
N VAL A 16 14.11 -12.98 10.60
CA VAL A 16 15.03 -12.09 9.88
C VAL A 16 15.76 -12.90 8.83
N GLU A 17 15.56 -12.53 7.57
CA GLU A 17 16.30 -13.10 6.44
C GLU A 17 17.61 -12.33 6.26
N THR A 18 18.71 -13.07 6.28
CA THR A 18 20.09 -12.56 6.17
C THR A 18 20.82 -13.29 5.06
N ALA A 19 22.04 -12.84 4.71
CA ALA A 19 22.92 -13.58 3.81
C ALA A 19 23.34 -14.97 4.34
N GLU A 20 23.24 -15.20 5.65
CA GLU A 20 23.61 -16.47 6.31
C GLU A 20 22.40 -17.39 6.54
N GLY A 21 21.19 -16.92 6.21
CA GLY A 21 19.94 -17.66 6.35
C GLY A 21 18.92 -16.97 7.25
N LEU A 22 17.89 -17.73 7.62
CA LEU A 22 16.75 -17.25 8.39
C LEU A 22 16.97 -17.44 9.90
N TYR A 23 16.90 -16.34 10.65
CA TYR A 23 17.00 -16.35 12.11
C TYR A 23 15.65 -16.04 12.75
N GLN A 24 15.32 -16.77 13.82
CA GLN A 24 14.24 -16.40 14.72
C GLN A 24 14.79 -15.41 15.75
N CYS A 25 14.22 -14.21 15.78
CA CYS A 25 14.71 -13.11 16.59
C CYS A 25 13.71 -12.62 17.63
N ARG A 26 14.25 -12.14 18.75
CA ARG A 26 13.53 -11.29 19.71
C ARG A 26 14.09 -9.88 19.67
N ALA A 27 13.22 -8.89 19.85
CA ALA A 27 13.64 -7.50 19.97
C ALA A 27 14.18 -7.23 21.38
N ARG A 28 15.32 -6.53 21.51
CA ARG A 28 15.81 -6.08 22.82
C ARG A 28 14.74 -5.24 23.53
N GLY A 29 14.63 -5.38 24.84
CA GLY A 29 13.67 -4.63 25.65
C GLY A 29 13.85 -3.10 25.59
N ILE A 30 15.00 -2.62 25.13
CA ILE A 30 15.27 -1.19 24.93
C ILE A 30 14.32 -0.57 23.90
N PHE A 31 13.93 -1.29 22.84
CA PHE A 31 13.01 -0.78 21.83
C PHE A 31 11.63 -0.46 22.41
N ARG A 32 11.14 -1.29 23.35
CA ARG A 32 9.88 -1.00 24.06
C ARG A 32 9.98 0.26 24.92
N LYS A 33 11.15 0.54 25.50
CA LYS A 33 11.38 1.77 26.28
C LYS A 33 11.44 3.01 25.39
N GLU A 34 11.96 2.86 24.18
CA GLU A 34 12.09 3.93 23.18
C GLU A 34 10.83 4.09 22.30
N GLY A 35 9.78 3.29 22.53
CA GLY A 35 8.56 3.32 21.72
C GLY A 35 8.73 2.76 20.29
N MET A 36 9.87 2.17 19.97
CA MET A 36 10.10 1.54 18.67
C MET A 36 9.59 0.10 18.66
N THR A 37 8.77 -0.24 17.67
CA THR A 37 8.28 -1.60 17.46
C THR A 37 8.76 -2.10 16.10
N PRO A 38 9.49 -3.24 16.02
CA PRO A 38 9.91 -3.80 14.74
C PRO A 38 8.72 -4.20 13.86
N TYR A 39 8.79 -3.85 12.58
CA TYR A 39 7.78 -4.10 11.55
C TYR A 39 8.34 -5.05 10.49
N VAL A 40 7.45 -5.76 9.80
CA VAL A 40 7.87 -6.56 8.64
C VAL A 40 8.36 -5.60 7.55
N GLY A 41 9.47 -5.92 6.92
CA GLY A 41 10.19 -5.06 5.96
C GLY A 41 11.25 -4.15 6.60
N ASP A 42 11.36 -4.09 7.94
CA ASP A 42 12.46 -3.38 8.58
C ASP A 42 13.81 -4.01 8.21
N ARG A 43 14.78 -3.15 7.87
CA ARG A 43 16.19 -3.52 7.87
C ARG A 43 16.68 -3.49 9.31
N VAL A 44 17.36 -4.55 9.73
CA VAL A 44 17.82 -4.73 11.11
C VAL A 44 19.23 -5.28 11.17
N GLU A 45 19.89 -5.01 12.30
CA GLU A 45 21.09 -5.70 12.71
C GLU A 45 20.73 -6.71 13.81
N ILE A 46 21.27 -7.93 13.70
CA ILE A 46 21.07 -9.00 14.66
C ILE A 46 22.40 -9.49 15.24
N GLU A 47 22.31 -9.92 16.49
CA GLU A 47 23.39 -10.58 17.23
C GLU A 47 22.97 -12.05 17.46
N PRO A 48 23.57 -13.02 16.75
CA PRO A 48 23.30 -14.44 16.97
C PRO A 48 23.58 -14.87 18.40
N GLN A 49 22.70 -15.68 18.97
CA GLN A 49 22.88 -16.30 20.29
C GLN A 49 23.10 -17.81 20.19
N ASP A 50 22.52 -18.43 19.15
CA ASP A 50 22.60 -19.85 18.84
C ASP A 50 22.45 -20.05 17.32
N ASP A 51 22.49 -21.30 16.82
CA ASP A 51 22.49 -21.64 15.39
C ASP A 51 21.38 -20.94 14.57
N LYS A 52 20.17 -20.78 15.14
CA LYS A 52 19.03 -20.13 14.45
C LYS A 52 18.29 -19.10 15.30
N GLU A 53 18.87 -18.72 16.44
CA GLU A 53 18.30 -17.72 17.33
C GLU A 53 19.20 -16.49 17.42
N ALA A 54 18.59 -15.31 17.36
CA ALA A 54 19.32 -14.06 17.46
C ALA A 54 18.50 -12.99 18.18
N VAL A 55 19.16 -11.88 18.50
CA VAL A 55 18.51 -10.72 19.09
C VAL A 55 18.65 -9.54 18.13
N ILE A 56 17.55 -8.84 17.85
CA ILE A 56 17.60 -7.58 17.11
C ILE A 56 18.26 -6.55 18.02
N THR A 57 19.37 -5.99 17.56
CA THR A 57 20.15 -4.99 18.30
C THR A 57 19.94 -3.59 17.76
N ARG A 58 19.58 -3.46 16.47
CA ARG A 58 19.33 -2.18 15.81
C ARG A 58 18.25 -2.33 14.74
N ILE A 59 17.40 -1.31 14.64
CA ILE A 59 16.49 -1.10 13.50
C ILE A 59 17.03 0.11 12.73
N PHE A 60 17.23 -0.03 11.43
CA PHE A 60 17.69 1.06 10.58
C PHE A 60 16.55 2.04 10.29
N PRO A 61 16.85 3.32 9.93
CA PRO A 61 15.82 4.29 9.57
C PRO A 61 14.91 3.76 8.45
N ARG A 62 13.60 3.94 8.63
CA ARG A 62 12.58 3.54 7.66
C ARG A 62 12.48 4.61 6.57
N ARG A 63 12.39 4.19 5.31
CA ARG A 63 12.01 5.11 4.21
C ARG A 63 10.54 5.52 4.33
N ASN A 64 9.70 4.56 4.69
CA ASN A 64 8.27 4.73 4.90
C ASN A 64 7.74 3.63 5.82
N GLN A 65 6.53 3.83 6.35
CA GLN A 65 5.88 2.84 7.22
C GLN A 65 4.37 2.91 7.16
N PHE A 66 3.72 1.79 7.40
CA PHE A 66 2.28 1.71 7.59
C PHE A 66 2.04 1.06 8.95
N ILE A 67 1.19 1.68 9.77
CA ILE A 67 0.97 1.24 11.15
C ILE A 67 0.02 0.06 11.21
N ARG A 68 -0.98 0.03 10.32
CA ARG A 68 -2.01 -1.01 10.28
C ARG A 68 -2.28 -1.42 8.83
N PRO A 69 -1.75 -2.56 8.40
CA PRO A 69 -0.88 -3.51 9.10
C PRO A 69 0.56 -2.97 9.27
N PRO A 70 1.32 -3.39 10.31
CA PRO A 70 2.65 -2.87 10.60
C PRO A 70 3.70 -3.38 9.59
N VAL A 71 3.95 -2.58 8.56
CA VAL A 71 4.95 -2.83 7.51
C VAL A 71 5.82 -1.61 7.28
N ALA A 72 7.05 -1.81 6.84
CA ALA A 72 8.00 -0.74 6.57
C ALA A 72 8.79 -0.98 5.28
N ASN A 73 9.36 0.08 4.73
CA ASN A 73 10.22 0.04 3.53
C ASN A 73 9.52 -0.62 2.33
N VAL A 74 8.26 -0.26 2.13
CA VAL A 74 7.43 -0.66 0.99
C VAL A 74 7.86 0.17 -0.22
N ASP A 75 8.24 -0.46 -1.32
CA ASP A 75 8.60 0.23 -2.55
C ASP A 75 7.37 0.77 -3.25
N CYS A 76 6.32 -0.05 -3.38
CA CYS A 76 5.10 0.35 -4.04
C CYS A 76 3.84 -0.18 -3.34
N LEU A 77 2.81 0.68 -3.21
CA LEU A 77 1.49 0.30 -2.75
C LEU A 77 0.56 0.10 -3.95
N ILE A 78 0.04 -1.12 -4.08
CA ILE A 78 -0.88 -1.52 -5.15
C ILE A 78 -2.32 -1.33 -4.67
N ILE A 79 -2.96 -0.25 -5.10
CA ILE A 79 -4.35 0.05 -4.76
C ILE A 79 -5.26 -0.79 -5.66
N THR A 80 -5.76 -1.88 -5.10
CA THR A 80 -6.65 -2.81 -5.78
C THR A 80 -8.10 -2.32 -5.67
N ALA A 81 -8.71 -2.10 -6.83
CA ALA A 81 -10.10 -1.73 -6.95
C ALA A 81 -10.85 -2.78 -7.80
N ALA A 82 -12.17 -2.75 -7.75
CA ALA A 82 -13.03 -3.44 -8.70
C ALA A 82 -14.19 -2.50 -9.03
N LEU A 83 -14.58 -2.42 -10.31
CA LEU A 83 -15.74 -1.60 -10.72
C LEU A 83 -17.05 -2.23 -10.27
N ARG A 84 -17.10 -3.57 -10.29
CA ARG A 84 -18.26 -4.38 -9.91
C ARG A 84 -17.87 -5.42 -8.87
N LYS A 85 -18.77 -5.61 -7.90
CA LYS A 85 -18.68 -6.59 -6.80
C LYS A 85 -17.36 -6.53 -6.01
N PRO A 86 -17.18 -5.56 -5.08
CA PRO A 86 -18.14 -4.51 -4.73
C PRO A 86 -18.19 -3.39 -5.78
N GLU A 87 -19.24 -2.57 -5.73
CA GLU A 87 -19.25 -1.32 -6.50
C GLU A 87 -18.10 -0.42 -6.04
N ILE A 88 -17.49 0.27 -7.00
CA ILE A 88 -16.36 1.13 -6.71
C ILE A 88 -16.81 2.35 -5.91
N ASN A 89 -16.05 2.67 -4.87
CA ASN A 89 -16.16 3.90 -4.13
C ASN A 89 -14.86 4.70 -4.33
N LEU A 90 -14.89 5.66 -5.26
CA LEU A 90 -13.73 6.49 -5.62
C LEU A 90 -13.15 7.20 -4.40
N TYR A 91 -14.01 7.66 -3.48
CA TYR A 91 -13.56 8.29 -2.24
C TYR A 91 -12.63 7.40 -1.41
N ILE A 92 -12.93 6.10 -1.34
CA ILE A 92 -12.10 5.14 -0.59
C ILE A 92 -10.77 4.89 -1.31
N ILE A 93 -10.79 4.81 -2.65
CA ILE A 93 -9.57 4.71 -3.45
C ILE A 93 -8.69 5.94 -3.22
N ASP A 94 -9.29 7.13 -3.26
CA ASP A 94 -8.59 8.40 -3.09
C ASP A 94 -7.96 8.53 -1.69
N LYS A 95 -8.58 7.96 -0.65
CA LYS A 95 -7.94 7.88 0.68
C LYS A 95 -6.71 6.97 0.71
N PHE A 96 -6.71 5.87 -0.05
CA PHE A 96 -5.52 5.02 -0.17
C PHE A 96 -4.38 5.73 -0.91
N LEU A 97 -4.72 6.48 -1.95
CA LEU A 97 -3.75 7.27 -2.72
C LEU A 97 -3.11 8.34 -1.81
N VAL A 98 -3.92 9.12 -1.10
CA VAL A 98 -3.44 10.14 -0.15
C VAL A 98 -2.54 9.54 0.93
N MET A 99 -2.89 8.37 1.48
CA MET A 99 -2.07 7.68 2.48
C MET A 99 -0.70 7.27 1.91
N ALA A 100 -0.66 6.74 0.69
CA ALA A 100 0.60 6.33 0.07
C ALA A 100 1.48 7.54 -0.30
N GLU A 101 0.87 8.63 -0.78
CA GLU A 101 1.55 9.91 -1.02
C GLU A 101 2.15 10.47 0.29
N TYR A 102 1.38 10.47 1.38
CA TYR A 102 1.83 10.92 2.69
C TYR A 102 3.01 10.10 3.21
N GLN A 103 3.01 8.79 2.93
CA GLN A 103 4.10 7.88 3.26
C GLN A 103 5.20 7.84 2.19
N HIS A 104 5.22 8.76 1.22
CA HIS A 104 6.22 8.84 0.14
C HIS A 104 6.48 7.46 -0.51
N THR A 105 5.42 6.76 -0.87
CA THR A 105 5.46 5.40 -1.43
C THR A 105 4.96 5.43 -2.86
N ASP A 106 5.65 4.76 -3.79
CA ASP A 106 5.19 4.69 -5.19
C ASP A 106 3.82 4.00 -5.26
N ILE A 107 3.01 4.39 -6.23
CA ILE A 107 1.62 3.93 -6.32
C ILE A 107 1.37 3.27 -7.67
N GLY A 108 0.68 2.13 -7.64
CA GLY A 108 0.04 1.54 -8.81
C GLY A 108 -1.41 1.21 -8.49
N ILE A 109 -2.31 1.43 -9.45
CA ILE A 109 -3.72 1.04 -9.30
C ILE A 109 -3.94 -0.26 -10.05
N CYS A 110 -4.41 -1.29 -9.35
CA CYS A 110 -4.79 -2.57 -9.93
C CYS A 110 -6.31 -2.64 -10.04
N LEU A 111 -6.86 -2.40 -11.23
CA LEU A 111 -8.29 -2.54 -11.47
C LEU A 111 -8.61 -4.01 -11.77
N ASN A 112 -9.05 -4.74 -10.73
CA ASN A 112 -9.37 -6.15 -10.82
C ASN A 112 -10.84 -6.40 -11.24
N LYS A 113 -11.12 -7.65 -11.62
CA LYS A 113 -12.43 -8.14 -12.04
C LYS A 113 -12.99 -7.41 -13.26
N ILE A 114 -12.10 -7.08 -14.21
CA ILE A 114 -12.50 -6.45 -15.47
C ILE A 114 -13.47 -7.32 -16.28
N ASP A 115 -13.49 -8.64 -16.03
CA ASP A 115 -14.45 -9.58 -16.61
C ASP A 115 -15.92 -9.32 -16.18
N LEU A 116 -16.13 -8.44 -15.20
CA LEU A 116 -17.46 -8.05 -14.71
C LEU A 116 -17.85 -6.62 -15.08
N ALA A 117 -17.01 -5.87 -15.78
CA ALA A 117 -17.22 -4.46 -16.08
C ALA A 117 -17.29 -4.21 -17.59
N GLU A 118 -18.10 -3.25 -18.00
CA GLU A 118 -18.16 -2.87 -19.42
C GLU A 118 -16.93 -2.02 -19.81
N PRO A 119 -16.47 -2.07 -21.07
CA PRO A 119 -15.31 -1.30 -21.53
C PRO A 119 -15.41 0.20 -21.25
N ASP A 120 -16.60 0.78 -21.37
CA ASP A 120 -16.83 2.20 -21.09
C ASP A 120 -16.65 2.56 -19.61
N GLU A 121 -16.95 1.63 -18.69
CA GLU A 121 -16.72 1.84 -17.25
C GLU A 121 -15.23 1.82 -16.93
N ILE A 122 -14.49 0.90 -17.56
CA ILE A 122 -13.03 0.81 -17.44
C ILE A 122 -12.39 2.09 -17.99
N ASN A 123 -12.81 2.54 -19.17
CA ASN A 123 -12.33 3.78 -19.77
C ASN A 123 -12.67 5.01 -18.93
N ALA A 124 -13.87 5.06 -18.35
CA ALA A 124 -14.26 6.14 -17.44
C ALA A 124 -13.37 6.17 -16.19
N PHE A 125 -13.04 5.01 -15.60
CA PHE A 125 -12.12 4.92 -14.48
C PHE A 125 -10.71 5.37 -14.86
N ARG A 126 -10.19 4.89 -15.99
CA ARG A 126 -8.86 5.26 -16.50
C ARG A 126 -8.72 6.77 -16.71
N LYS A 127 -9.72 7.43 -17.28
CA LYS A 127 -9.73 8.90 -17.46
C LYS A 127 -9.57 9.69 -16.15
N ILE A 128 -9.88 9.09 -15.00
CA ILE A 128 -9.75 9.76 -13.70
C ILE A 128 -8.31 9.67 -13.18
N TYR A 129 -7.63 8.54 -13.43
CA TYR A 129 -6.41 8.19 -12.70
C TYR A 129 -5.17 7.96 -13.56
N GLU A 130 -5.31 7.59 -14.83
CA GLU A 130 -4.20 7.08 -15.65
C GLU A 130 -3.14 8.15 -15.96
N ASP A 131 -3.54 9.42 -16.05
CA ASP A 131 -2.61 10.55 -16.19
C ASP A 131 -1.87 10.89 -14.87
N ILE A 132 -2.27 10.26 -13.76
CA ILE A 132 -1.73 10.51 -12.40
C ILE A 132 -0.91 9.31 -11.92
N TYR A 133 -1.45 8.10 -12.07
CA TYR A 133 -0.87 6.85 -11.61
C TYR A 133 -1.02 5.75 -12.67
N PRO A 134 -0.08 4.78 -12.74
CA PRO A 134 -0.25 3.58 -13.56
C PRO A 134 -1.53 2.81 -13.20
N VAL A 135 -2.39 2.54 -14.18
CA VAL A 135 -3.62 1.74 -14.01
C VAL A 135 -3.45 0.42 -14.76
N ILE A 136 -3.37 -0.67 -14.01
CA ILE A 136 -3.19 -2.04 -14.54
C ILE A 136 -4.54 -2.75 -14.44
N CYS A 137 -5.09 -3.14 -15.58
CA CYS A 137 -6.38 -3.81 -15.67
C CYS A 137 -6.18 -5.32 -15.63
N VAL A 138 -6.81 -6.00 -14.67
CA VAL A 138 -6.64 -7.45 -14.49
C VAL A 138 -7.96 -8.17 -14.24
N SER A 139 -8.03 -9.44 -14.64
CA SER A 139 -9.01 -10.37 -14.11
C SER A 139 -8.29 -11.52 -13.42
N GLY A 140 -8.31 -11.51 -12.09
CA GLY A 140 -7.84 -12.66 -11.32
C GLY A 140 -8.66 -13.94 -11.54
N LYS A 141 -9.77 -13.90 -12.29
CA LYS A 141 -10.55 -15.09 -12.63
C LYS A 141 -10.10 -15.71 -13.96
N THR A 142 -9.89 -14.88 -14.99
CA THR A 142 -9.51 -15.36 -16.33
C THR A 142 -7.99 -15.43 -16.51
N GLY A 143 -7.23 -14.69 -15.70
CA GLY A 143 -5.78 -14.53 -15.82
C GLY A 143 -5.37 -13.36 -16.71
N GLU A 144 -6.33 -12.64 -17.30
CA GLU A 144 -6.07 -11.46 -18.13
C GLU A 144 -5.34 -10.37 -17.33
N GLY A 145 -4.28 -9.79 -17.93
CA GLY A 145 -3.50 -8.70 -17.36
C GLY A 145 -2.55 -9.09 -16.22
N LEU A 146 -2.52 -10.37 -15.80
CA LEU A 146 -1.63 -10.80 -14.70
C LEU A 146 -0.14 -10.69 -15.06
N ASP A 147 0.23 -10.84 -16.33
CA ASP A 147 1.62 -10.67 -16.79
C ASP A 147 2.06 -9.21 -16.73
N GLU A 148 1.18 -8.26 -17.05
CA GLU A 148 1.42 -6.83 -16.91
C GLU A 148 1.57 -6.43 -15.44
N LEU A 149 0.71 -6.99 -14.56
CA LEU A 149 0.87 -6.82 -13.12
C LEU A 149 2.20 -7.39 -12.63
N GLN A 150 2.62 -8.58 -13.06
CA GLN A 150 3.93 -9.15 -12.70
C GLN A 150 5.09 -8.28 -13.16
N LYS A 151 5.07 -7.81 -14.41
CA LYS A 151 6.09 -6.88 -14.95
C LYS A 151 6.17 -5.60 -14.12
N PHE A 152 5.02 -5.10 -13.65
CA PHE A 152 4.99 -3.98 -12.72
C PHE A 152 5.66 -4.38 -11.39
N LEU A 153 5.27 -5.48 -10.76
CA LEU A 153 5.82 -5.85 -9.44
C LEU A 153 7.32 -6.19 -9.43
N ASN A 154 7.88 -6.58 -10.58
CA ASN A 154 9.24 -7.09 -10.71
C ASN A 154 10.30 -6.26 -9.95
N GLY A 155 11.08 -6.95 -9.11
CA GLY A 155 12.18 -6.36 -8.32
C GLY A 155 11.77 -5.42 -7.19
N ARG A 156 10.47 -5.27 -6.88
CA ARG A 156 9.96 -4.35 -5.86
C ARG A 156 9.36 -5.06 -4.65
N LYS A 157 9.45 -4.44 -3.47
CA LYS A 157 8.68 -4.78 -2.27
C LYS A 157 7.30 -4.14 -2.32
N CYS A 158 6.29 -4.88 -2.73
CA CYS A 158 4.94 -4.35 -2.93
C CYS A 158 3.94 -4.80 -1.87
N ALA A 159 3.05 -3.91 -1.46
CA ALA A 159 1.91 -4.24 -0.60
C ALA A 159 0.59 -3.99 -1.34
N PHE A 160 -0.40 -4.87 -1.17
CA PHE A 160 -1.72 -4.72 -1.79
C PHE A 160 -2.69 -4.07 -0.79
N ALA A 161 -3.35 -3.00 -1.23
CA ALA A 161 -4.33 -2.26 -0.46
C ALA A 161 -5.65 -2.13 -1.21
N GLY A 162 -6.76 -1.90 -0.51
CA GLY A 162 -8.05 -1.66 -1.15
C GLY A 162 -9.23 -2.26 -0.39
N PRO A 163 -10.48 -1.94 -0.76
CA PRO A 163 -11.67 -2.44 -0.09
C PRO A 163 -11.74 -3.97 0.03
N SER A 164 -12.49 -4.48 1.01
CA SER A 164 -12.77 -5.91 1.09
C SER A 164 -13.53 -6.39 -0.16
N GLY A 165 -13.27 -7.64 -0.59
CA GLY A 165 -13.98 -8.25 -1.72
C GLY A 165 -13.49 -7.87 -3.11
N VAL A 166 -12.59 -6.89 -3.28
CA VAL A 166 -12.02 -6.51 -4.60
C VAL A 166 -11.08 -7.56 -5.22
N GLY A 167 -10.72 -8.61 -4.48
CA GLY A 167 -9.97 -9.76 -4.99
C GLY A 167 -8.46 -9.75 -4.73
N LYS A 168 -7.97 -8.95 -3.77
CA LYS A 168 -6.55 -8.96 -3.35
C LYS A 168 -6.01 -10.36 -3.07
N SER A 169 -6.69 -11.15 -2.24
CA SER A 169 -6.25 -12.52 -1.91
C SER A 169 -6.22 -13.44 -3.13
N THR A 170 -7.14 -13.27 -4.08
CA THR A 170 -7.13 -14.02 -5.35
C THR A 170 -5.87 -13.67 -6.15
N LEU A 171 -5.55 -12.39 -6.30
CA LEU A 171 -4.34 -11.93 -6.99
C LEU A 171 -3.07 -12.42 -6.29
N LEU A 172 -3.00 -12.30 -4.96
CA LEU A 172 -1.87 -12.79 -4.16
C LEU A 172 -1.64 -14.29 -4.35
N ASN A 173 -2.71 -15.10 -4.37
CA ASN A 173 -2.61 -16.53 -4.63
C ASN A 173 -2.06 -16.85 -6.02
N HIS A 174 -2.44 -16.08 -7.06
CA HIS A 174 -1.87 -16.25 -8.40
C HIS A 174 -0.38 -15.91 -8.44
N LEU A 175 0.02 -14.82 -7.79
CA LEU A 175 1.43 -14.43 -7.70
C LEU A 175 2.25 -15.48 -6.95
N GLN A 176 1.72 -16.00 -5.83
CA GLN A 176 2.35 -17.08 -5.05
C GLN A 176 2.44 -18.41 -5.81
N ALA A 177 1.44 -18.76 -6.60
CA ALA A 177 1.47 -20.01 -7.39
C ALA A 177 2.65 -20.03 -8.38
N THR A 178 3.11 -18.87 -8.83
CA THR A 178 4.30 -18.74 -9.70
C THR A 178 5.58 -19.16 -8.97
N VAL A 179 5.62 -19.03 -7.64
CA VAL A 179 6.76 -19.43 -6.79
C VAL A 179 6.88 -20.95 -6.68
N MET A 180 5.75 -21.66 -6.62
CA MET A 180 5.73 -23.13 -6.45
C MET A 180 6.20 -23.90 -7.69
N VAL A 181 6.26 -23.27 -8.87
CA VAL A 181 6.63 -23.96 -10.11
C VAL A 181 8.15 -24.14 -10.24
N GLU A 182 8.96 -23.29 -9.60
CA GLU A 182 10.44 -23.38 -9.69
C GLU A 182 11.12 -24.09 -8.51
N THR A 183 10.53 -24.07 -7.32
CA THR A 183 11.08 -24.76 -6.15
C THR A 183 10.34 -26.08 -5.89
N GLY A 184 10.74 -27.13 -6.61
CA GLY A 184 10.48 -28.50 -6.16
C GLY A 184 11.16 -28.70 -4.80
N GLU A 185 10.38 -29.11 -3.80
CA GLU A 185 10.76 -29.29 -2.40
C GLU A 185 10.79 -28.00 -1.55
N ILE A 186 9.61 -27.62 -1.04
CA ILE A 186 9.25 -27.44 0.39
C ILE A 186 7.87 -26.74 0.42
N SER A 187 6.78 -27.51 0.42
CA SER A 187 5.49 -27.01 0.94
C SER A 187 4.52 -28.11 1.38
N GLU A 188 5.02 -29.21 1.95
CA GLU A 188 4.16 -30.07 2.77
C GLU A 188 3.91 -29.39 4.13
N LYS A 189 3.06 -28.35 4.16
CA LYS A 189 2.31 -27.90 5.36
C LYS A 189 1.32 -26.73 5.18
N SER A 190 1.03 -26.23 3.98
CA SER A 190 0.02 -25.17 3.81
C SER A 190 -1.39 -25.67 3.45
N GLN A 191 -1.71 -26.95 3.71
CA GLN A 191 -3.09 -27.42 3.71
C GLN A 191 -3.79 -27.16 5.05
N ARG A 192 -4.21 -25.92 5.28
CA ARG A 192 -5.36 -25.68 6.17
C ARG A 192 -6.07 -24.37 5.83
N GLY A 193 -7.30 -24.53 5.32
CA GLY A 193 -8.27 -23.46 5.21
C GLY A 193 -8.68 -22.85 6.56
N LYS A 194 -9.45 -21.76 6.46
CA LYS A 194 -9.80 -20.74 7.46
C LYS A 194 -8.69 -19.71 7.70
N HIS A 195 -8.65 -18.74 6.79
CA HIS A 195 -7.95 -17.47 6.94
C HIS A 195 -8.43 -16.73 8.19
N THR A 196 -7.73 -16.95 9.30
CA THR A 196 -7.55 -15.95 10.37
C THR A 196 -6.06 -15.69 10.50
N THR A 197 -5.42 -15.25 9.43
CA THR A 197 -4.04 -14.77 9.47
C THR A 197 -4.08 -13.44 10.23
N ARG A 198 -3.56 -13.40 11.45
CA ARG A 198 -3.31 -12.16 12.22
C ARG A 198 -1.83 -11.73 12.14
N HIS A 199 -1.05 -12.39 11.29
CA HIS A 199 0.37 -12.11 11.12
C HIS A 199 0.62 -11.53 9.73
N VAL A 200 1.64 -10.68 9.67
CA VAL A 200 2.15 -10.09 8.44
C VAL A 200 3.38 -10.88 8.01
N GLU A 201 3.48 -11.15 6.72
CA GLU A 201 4.59 -11.88 6.11
C GLU A 201 4.99 -11.21 4.80
N LEU A 202 6.29 -11.19 4.51
CA LEU A 202 6.89 -10.74 3.27
C LEU A 202 7.43 -11.98 2.56
N PHE A 203 6.83 -12.34 1.43
CA PHE A 203 7.24 -13.51 0.66
C PHE A 203 7.87 -13.07 -0.67
N GLN A 204 8.91 -13.77 -1.08
CA GLN A 204 9.61 -13.52 -2.33
C GLN A 204 8.94 -14.28 -3.49
N LEU A 205 8.81 -13.63 -4.63
CA LEU A 205 8.39 -14.23 -5.90
C LEU A 205 9.59 -14.77 -6.69
N ALA A 206 9.32 -15.62 -7.67
CA ALA A 206 10.34 -16.21 -8.55
C ALA A 206 11.20 -15.15 -9.28
N ASP A 207 10.60 -14.02 -9.64
CA ASP A 207 11.28 -12.90 -10.31
C ASP A 207 12.09 -11.99 -9.36
N GLY A 208 12.15 -12.33 -8.07
CA GLY A 208 12.86 -11.57 -7.04
C GLY A 208 12.08 -10.39 -6.45
N SER A 209 10.86 -10.10 -6.93
CA SER A 209 9.96 -9.19 -6.23
C SER A 209 9.52 -9.78 -4.88
N MET A 210 9.04 -8.93 -3.97
CA MET A 210 8.58 -9.37 -2.67
C MET A 210 7.23 -8.76 -2.37
N ILE A 211 6.31 -9.56 -1.82
CA ILE A 211 4.94 -9.13 -1.58
C ILE A 211 4.61 -9.25 -0.10
N PHE A 212 4.08 -8.17 0.46
CA PHE A 212 3.54 -8.19 1.82
C PHE A 212 2.15 -8.87 1.82
N ASP A 213 2.05 -10.08 2.37
CA ASP A 213 0.77 -10.68 2.72
C ASP A 213 0.27 -10.03 4.00
N THR A 214 -0.66 -9.10 3.84
CA THR A 214 -1.19 -8.33 4.95
C THR A 214 -2.72 -8.42 5.03
N PRO A 215 -3.26 -9.03 6.08
CA PRO A 215 -4.68 -9.00 6.39
C PRO A 215 -4.99 -7.66 7.07
N GLY A 216 -4.93 -6.53 6.36
CA GLY A 216 -5.05 -5.24 7.05
C GLY A 216 -5.36 -4.00 6.21
N PHE A 217 -4.92 -3.91 4.96
CA PHE A 217 -5.25 -2.77 4.12
C PHE A 217 -6.68 -2.87 3.54
N THR A 218 -7.67 -3.12 4.41
CA THR A 218 -9.09 -3.32 4.05
C THR A 218 -10.02 -2.25 4.61
N SER A 219 -9.58 -1.47 5.62
CA SER A 219 -10.39 -0.43 6.27
C SER A 219 -9.51 0.66 6.87
N PHE A 220 -9.92 1.92 6.74
CA PHE A 220 -9.26 3.09 7.33
C PHE A 220 -9.80 3.40 8.72
N GLU A 221 -8.93 3.95 9.58
CA GLU A 221 -9.35 4.54 10.86
C GLU A 221 -9.10 6.06 10.95
N VAL A 222 -8.02 6.63 10.39
CA VAL A 222 -7.74 8.09 10.47
C VAL A 222 -6.89 8.56 9.27
N LEU A 223 -7.16 9.76 8.75
CA LEU A 223 -6.25 10.49 7.85
C LEU A 223 -5.16 11.16 8.70
N GLU A 224 -3.90 10.79 8.51
CA GLU A 224 -2.77 11.38 9.27
C GLU A 224 -2.37 12.77 8.78
N ALA A 225 -2.76 13.12 7.54
CA ALA A 225 -2.40 14.39 6.91
C ALA A 225 -3.10 15.59 7.58
N GLU A 226 -2.38 16.70 7.67
CA GLU A 226 -2.95 17.98 8.05
C GLU A 226 -3.72 18.65 6.91
N GLU A 227 -4.64 19.58 7.26
CA GLU A 227 -5.43 20.33 6.28
C GLU A 227 -4.56 21.07 5.25
N GLN A 228 -3.41 21.60 5.68
CA GLN A 228 -2.49 22.35 4.82
C GLN A 228 -1.67 21.45 3.89
N GLU A 229 -1.51 20.18 4.25
CA GLU A 229 -0.71 19.21 3.50
C GLU A 229 -1.55 18.50 2.45
N LEU A 230 -2.85 18.32 2.71
CA LEU A 230 -3.71 17.46 1.89
C LEU A 230 -3.71 17.82 0.41
N ALA A 231 -3.66 19.11 0.05
CA ALA A 231 -3.64 19.53 -1.36
C ALA A 231 -2.38 19.03 -2.10
N PHE A 232 -1.24 18.93 -1.41
CA PHE A 232 0.01 18.41 -1.98
C PHE A 232 0.00 16.89 -2.15
N LEU A 233 -0.93 16.19 -1.49
CA LEU A 233 -1.13 14.74 -1.63
C LEU A 233 -2.07 14.37 -2.79
N TYR A 234 -2.47 15.36 -3.60
CA TYR A 234 -3.13 15.18 -4.88
C TYR A 234 -2.18 15.69 -5.97
N PRO A 235 -1.40 14.81 -6.62
CA PRO A 235 -0.37 15.22 -7.59
C PRO A 235 -0.91 16.11 -8.72
N GLU A 236 -2.14 15.89 -9.15
CA GLU A 236 -2.82 16.69 -10.18
C GLU A 236 -3.12 18.13 -9.73
N MET A 237 -3.15 18.41 -8.42
CA MET A 237 -3.35 19.74 -7.86
C MET A 237 -2.03 20.51 -7.73
N ALA A 238 -0.91 19.82 -7.54
CA ALA A 238 0.40 20.41 -7.26
C ALA A 238 0.81 21.54 -8.22
N PRO A 239 0.59 21.46 -9.54
CA PRO A 239 0.92 22.54 -10.46
C PRO A 239 0.19 23.86 -10.17
N PHE A 240 -0.99 23.82 -9.55
CA PHE A 240 -1.85 24.99 -9.30
C PHE A 240 -1.71 25.57 -7.89
N ILE A 241 -1.05 24.84 -6.98
CA ILE A 241 -0.82 25.30 -5.62
C ILE A 241 0.11 26.53 -5.64
N GLY A 242 -0.21 27.56 -4.86
CA GLY A 242 0.52 28.82 -4.84
C GLY A 242 0.19 29.79 -5.99
N GLN A 243 -0.60 29.37 -6.99
CA GLN A 243 -1.06 30.24 -8.08
C GLN A 243 -2.39 30.95 -7.78
N CYS A 244 -3.01 30.66 -6.63
CA CYS A 244 -4.22 31.34 -6.19
C CYS A 244 -3.92 32.79 -5.81
N LYS A 245 -4.92 33.67 -5.98
CA LYS A 245 -4.82 35.08 -5.56
C LYS A 245 -4.53 35.26 -4.06
N TYR A 246 -5.02 34.35 -3.23
CA TYR A 246 -4.85 34.37 -1.77
C TYR A 246 -3.82 33.31 -1.35
N HIS A 247 -2.85 33.71 -0.53
CA HIS A 247 -1.77 32.83 -0.05
C HIS A 247 -2.25 31.69 0.86
N ASN A 248 -3.39 31.87 1.54
CA ASN A 248 -3.98 30.88 2.44
C ASN A 248 -5.20 30.18 1.81
N CYS A 249 -5.24 30.07 0.48
CA CYS A 249 -6.32 29.40 -0.22
C CYS A 249 -6.36 27.91 0.16
N ARG A 250 -7.50 27.44 0.68
CA ARG A 250 -7.73 26.01 0.98
C ARG A 250 -8.36 25.27 -0.19
N HIS A 251 -8.55 25.96 -1.31
CA HIS A 251 -9.11 25.40 -2.53
C HIS A 251 -10.53 24.85 -2.36
N ILE A 252 -11.37 25.43 -1.49
CA ILE A 252 -12.74 24.92 -1.25
C ILE A 252 -13.78 25.92 -1.73
N SER A 253 -13.75 27.14 -1.18
CA SER A 253 -14.77 28.16 -1.42
C SER A 253 -14.16 29.52 -1.78
N GLU A 254 -12.83 29.63 -1.71
CA GLU A 254 -12.11 30.85 -1.98
C GLU A 254 -12.37 31.33 -3.43
N PRO A 255 -12.58 32.64 -3.63
CA PRO A 255 -12.67 33.23 -4.96
C PRO A 255 -11.29 33.22 -5.62
N ASP A 256 -11.27 33.20 -6.96
CA ASP A 256 -10.03 33.23 -7.77
C ASP A 256 -9.04 32.09 -7.39
N CYS A 257 -9.58 30.89 -7.16
CA CYS A 257 -8.80 29.70 -6.84
C CYS A 257 -8.41 28.92 -8.10
N GLU A 258 -7.12 28.78 -8.37
CA GLU A 258 -6.66 28.09 -9.59
C GLU A 258 -6.90 26.58 -9.60
N VAL A 259 -6.92 25.91 -8.44
CA VAL A 259 -7.34 24.50 -8.37
C VAL A 259 -8.79 24.36 -8.84
N ARG A 260 -9.69 25.26 -8.39
CA ARG A 260 -11.10 25.24 -8.82
C ARG A 260 -11.26 25.61 -10.29
N SER A 261 -10.47 26.56 -10.81
CA SER A 261 -10.41 26.87 -12.24
C SER A 261 -9.96 25.66 -13.06
N ALA A 262 -8.95 24.91 -12.60
CA ALA A 262 -8.48 23.69 -13.24
C ALA A 262 -9.55 22.58 -13.25
N VAL A 263 -10.35 22.47 -12.18
CA VAL A 263 -11.53 21.58 -12.16
C VAL A 263 -12.56 21.98 -13.21
N ILE A 264 -12.89 23.29 -13.31
CA ILE A 264 -13.85 23.80 -14.31
C ILE A 264 -13.35 23.56 -15.74
N ARG A 265 -12.05 23.67 -15.98
CA ARG A 265 -11.42 23.37 -17.28
C ARG A 265 -11.32 21.86 -17.58
N GLY A 266 -11.62 20.99 -16.62
CA GLY A 266 -11.51 19.54 -16.76
C GLY A 266 -10.07 19.00 -16.65
N THR A 267 -9.10 19.82 -16.23
CA THR A 267 -7.72 19.38 -16.00
C THR A 267 -7.60 18.55 -14.73
N ILE A 268 -8.38 18.89 -13.70
CA ILE A 268 -8.55 18.06 -12.50
C ILE A 268 -9.93 17.43 -12.58
N HIS A 269 -10.00 16.10 -12.49
CA HIS A 269 -11.28 15.42 -12.54
C HIS A 269 -12.16 15.79 -11.32
N MET A 270 -13.45 16.05 -11.55
CA MET A 270 -14.37 16.52 -10.50
C MET A 270 -14.41 15.56 -9.30
N SER A 271 -14.44 14.24 -9.54
CA SER A 271 -14.48 13.26 -8.45
C SER A 271 -13.27 13.33 -7.52
N ARG A 272 -12.08 13.67 -8.05
CA ARG A 272 -10.86 13.82 -7.27
C ARG A 272 -10.94 15.07 -6.38
N TYR A 273 -11.45 16.16 -6.94
CA TYR A 273 -11.72 17.38 -6.18
C TYR A 273 -12.81 17.20 -5.11
N ASP A 274 -13.87 16.46 -5.42
CA ASP A 274 -14.92 16.12 -4.45
C ASP A 274 -14.36 15.30 -3.29
N SER A 275 -13.50 14.31 -3.59
CA SER A 275 -12.78 13.55 -2.57
C SER A 275 -11.88 14.43 -1.71
N TYR A 276 -11.11 15.33 -2.31
CA TYR A 276 -10.30 16.32 -1.59
C TYR A 276 -11.16 17.14 -0.62
N CYS A 277 -12.25 17.74 -1.11
CA CYS A 277 -13.14 18.56 -0.28
C CYS A 277 -13.76 17.76 0.87
N LYS A 278 -14.12 16.50 0.62
CA LYS A 278 -14.67 15.62 1.66
C LYS A 278 -13.61 15.24 2.70
N GLN A 279 -12.37 14.96 2.29
CA GLN A 279 -11.27 14.68 3.21
C GLN A 279 -10.90 15.91 4.07
N ILE A 280 -10.91 17.13 3.51
CA ILE A 280 -10.72 18.35 4.32
C ILE A 280 -11.79 18.44 5.42
N LYS A 281 -13.06 18.20 5.09
CA LYS A 281 -14.14 18.22 6.08
C LYS A 281 -13.92 17.18 7.19
N GLU A 282 -13.54 15.95 6.83
CA GLU A 282 -13.21 14.91 7.81
C GLU A 282 -12.06 15.35 8.74
N ILE A 283 -10.99 15.94 8.20
CA ILE A 283 -9.86 16.47 8.99
C ILE A 283 -10.32 17.57 9.96
N GLN A 284 -11.14 18.51 9.47
CA GLN A 284 -11.68 19.60 10.28
C GLN A 284 -12.63 19.11 11.38
N GLU A 285 -13.39 18.04 11.14
CA GLU A 285 -14.27 17.42 12.14
C GLU A 285 -13.47 16.68 13.21
N MET A 286 -12.43 15.94 12.83
CA MET A 286 -11.56 15.25 13.80
C MET A 286 -10.84 16.21 14.74
N ARG A 287 -10.41 17.38 14.25
CA ARG A 287 -9.72 18.41 15.07
C ARG A 287 -10.61 19.09 16.13
N LYS A 288 -11.93 18.95 16.04
CA LYS A 288 -12.86 19.56 17.02
C LYS A 288 -13.01 18.73 18.30
N TYR A 289 -12.47 17.52 18.33
CA TYR A 289 -12.54 16.57 19.44
C TYR A 289 -11.14 16.32 20.02
#